data_AF-A0A2X2T9H7-F1
#
_entry.id   AF-A0A2X2T9H7-F1
#
_cell.length_a   1.000
_cell.length_b   1.000
_cell.length_c   1.000
_cell.angle_alpha   90.00
_cell.angle_beta   90.00
_cell.angle_gamma   90.00
#
_symmetry.space_group_name_H-M   'P 1'
#
loop_
_entity.id
_entity.type
_entity.pdbx_description
1 polymer ?
#
loop_
_entity_poly.entity_id
_entity_poly.type
_entity_poly.pdbx_seq_one_letter_code
_entity_poly.pdbx_strand_id
1 'polypeptide(L)'
;MITPPLFAIKGKKETTLRILDATNNQLPKDRESLFWLNVKAIPSMEKAKLNENTLQLAIISRIKLYYRPDNLALAPEKAAEKLTFSRGNGQLILNNPTPYYLTVTDINAGTARAG
;
A
#
# COMPACT_ATOMS: atom_id res chain seq x y z
N MET A 1 14.29 6.32 -1.96
CA MET A 1 14.46 6.78 -3.35
C MET A 1 14.05 5.66 -4.31
N ILE A 2 13.53 5.97 -5.50
CA ILE A 2 13.16 4.96 -6.52
C ILE A 2 14.02 5.17 -7.76
N THR A 3 14.53 4.07 -8.35
CA THR A 3 15.32 4.11 -9.59
C THR A 3 15.01 2.94 -10.53
N PRO A 4 14.90 3.16 -11.85
CA PRO A 4 14.87 4.47 -12.51
C PRO A 4 13.56 5.22 -12.20
N PRO A 5 13.60 6.54 -11.96
CA PRO A 5 12.39 7.32 -11.64
C PRO A 5 11.50 7.59 -12.87
N LEU A 6 12.08 7.51 -14.07
CA LEU A 6 11.39 7.69 -15.35
C LEU A 6 12.07 6.85 -16.43
N PHE A 7 11.28 6.12 -17.19
CA PHE A 7 11.74 5.31 -18.32
C PHE A 7 10.56 5.01 -19.25
N ALA A 8 10.87 4.66 -20.50
CA ALA A 8 9.86 4.27 -21.49
C ALA A 8 9.81 2.75 -21.62
N ILE A 9 8.60 2.19 -21.62
CA ILE A 9 8.34 0.77 -21.90
C ILE A 9 7.77 0.68 -23.31
N LYS A 10 8.43 -0.08 -24.19
CA LYS A 10 7.95 -0.33 -25.56
C LYS A 10 7.49 -1.78 -25.70
N GLY A 11 6.24 -1.98 -26.09
CA GLY A 11 5.64 -3.30 -26.26
C GLY A 11 5.44 -4.05 -24.94
N LYS A 12 5.36 -5.38 -25.00
CA LYS A 12 5.24 -6.26 -23.82
C LYS A 12 6.59 -6.42 -23.11
N LYS A 13 7.05 -5.35 -22.46
CA LYS A 13 8.29 -5.35 -21.67
C LYS A 13 8.00 -5.23 -20.20
N GLU A 14 8.80 -5.94 -19.41
CA GLU A 14 8.84 -5.83 -17.96
C GLU A 14 10.04 -4.97 -17.55
N THR A 15 9.92 -4.21 -16.47
CA THR A 15 11.04 -3.44 -15.92
C THR A 15 10.99 -3.47 -14.41
N THR A 16 12.14 -3.78 -13.81
CA THR A 16 12.29 -3.81 -12.36
C THR A 16 12.57 -2.41 -11.82
N LEU A 17 11.75 -1.96 -10.88
CA LEU A 17 12.00 -0.77 -10.06
C LEU A 17 12.82 -1.14 -8.84
N ARG A 18 13.84 -0.33 -8.51
CA ARG A 18 14.61 -0.47 -7.26
C ARG A 18 14.18 0.59 -6.27
N ILE A 19 13.85 0.17 -5.06
CA ILE A 19 13.55 1.05 -3.93
C ILE A 19 14.76 1.04 -3.01
N LEU A 20 15.32 2.22 -2.76
CA LEU A 20 16.50 2.42 -1.94
C LEU A 20 16.09 3.13 -0.66
N ASP A 21 16.53 2.61 0.48
CA ASP A 21 16.38 3.30 1.76
C ASP A 21 17.25 4.57 1.76
N ALA A 22 16.62 5.69 2.09
CA ALA A 22 17.25 7.01 2.22
C ALA A 22 16.75 7.71 3.50
N THR A 23 16.24 6.93 4.45
CA THR A 23 15.67 7.42 5.71
C THR A 23 16.73 7.68 6.76
N ASN A 24 17.97 7.23 6.53
CA ASN A 24 19.12 7.41 7.41
C ASN A 24 18.84 6.97 8.86
N ASN A 25 18.06 5.90 9.05
CA ASN A 25 17.66 5.37 10.35
C ASN A 25 16.89 6.37 11.24
N GLN A 26 16.21 7.35 10.64
CA GLN A 26 15.43 8.38 11.35
C GLN A 26 13.97 7.98 11.60
N LEU A 27 13.53 6.82 11.09
CA LEU A 27 12.17 6.32 11.32
C LEU A 27 12.02 5.68 12.70
N PRO A 28 10.76 5.57 13.21
CA PRO A 28 10.46 4.81 14.41
C PRO A 28 11.06 3.41 14.36
N LYS A 29 11.66 2.97 15.47
CA LYS A 29 12.34 1.67 15.60
C LYS A 29 11.48 0.62 16.30
N ASP A 30 10.36 1.04 16.87
CA ASP A 30 9.43 0.22 17.66
C ASP A 30 8.20 -0.22 16.85
N ARG A 31 8.01 0.29 15.63
CA ARG A 31 6.85 -0.01 14.77
C ARG A 31 7.13 0.21 13.29
N GLU A 32 6.31 -0.38 12.43
CA GLU A 32 6.31 -0.11 11.00
C GLU A 32 5.95 1.34 10.70
N SER A 33 6.51 1.86 9.61
CA SER A 33 6.09 3.13 9.01
C SER A 33 5.42 2.88 7.66
N LEU A 34 4.28 3.52 7.41
CA LEU A 34 3.53 3.38 6.16
C LEU A 34 3.89 4.49 5.17
N PHE A 35 4.36 4.07 3.99
CA PHE A 35 4.55 4.89 2.81
C PHE A 35 3.63 4.44 1.67
N TRP A 36 3.56 5.25 0.61
CA TRP A 36 2.86 4.91 -0.62
C TRP A 36 3.80 4.97 -1.81
N LEU A 37 3.89 3.86 -2.54
CA LEU A 37 4.52 3.78 -3.85
C LEU A 37 3.51 4.23 -4.91
N ASN A 38 3.83 5.29 -5.65
CA ASN A 38 3.02 5.76 -6.77
C ASN A 38 3.76 5.49 -8.08
N VAL A 39 3.13 4.73 -8.98
CA VAL A 39 3.64 4.44 -10.32
C VAL A 39 2.66 5.01 -11.33
N LYS A 40 3.10 6.04 -12.08
CA LYS A 40 2.29 6.70 -13.11
C LYS A 40 2.68 6.18 -14.50
N ALA A 41 1.74 5.58 -15.20
CA ALA A 41 1.86 5.20 -16.60
C ALA A 41 1.29 6.32 -17.49
N ILE A 42 2.14 6.90 -18.33
CA ILE A 42 1.80 8.00 -19.24
C ILE A 42 1.76 7.43 -20.67
N PRO A 43 0.60 7.45 -21.36
CA PRO A 43 0.52 7.01 -22.75
C PRO A 43 1.22 8.01 -23.69
N SER A 44 1.79 7.51 -24.78
CA SER A 44 2.30 8.37 -25.86
C SER A 44 1.15 8.85 -26.75
N MET A 45 1.19 10.11 -27.18
CA MET A 45 0.26 10.64 -28.18
C MET A 45 0.73 10.30 -29.59
N GLU A 46 -0.19 9.97 -30.49
CA GLU A 46 0.11 9.85 -31.91
C GLU A 46 0.08 11.22 -32.59
N LYS A 47 1.11 11.50 -33.41
CA LYS A 47 1.21 12.79 -34.14
C LYS A 47 0.02 13.05 -35.06
N ALA A 48 -0.63 11.99 -35.57
CA ALA A 48 -1.80 12.11 -36.44
C ALA A 48 -3.02 12.74 -35.73
N LYS A 49 -3.08 12.68 -34.39
CA LYS A 49 -4.21 13.18 -33.59
C LYS A 49 -3.95 14.56 -32.96
N LEU A 50 -2.89 15.26 -33.38
CA LEU A 50 -2.50 16.56 -32.79
C LEU A 50 -3.53 17.67 -33.03
N ASN A 51 -4.32 17.57 -34.11
CA ASN A 51 -5.35 18.56 -34.46
C ASN A 51 -6.77 18.12 -34.06
N GLU A 52 -6.90 17.05 -33.27
CA GLU A 52 -8.19 16.51 -32.83
C GLU A 52 -8.43 16.78 -31.34
N ASN A 53 -9.69 16.97 -30.97
CA ASN A 53 -10.09 17.02 -29.56
C ASN A 53 -10.05 15.61 -28.98
N THR A 54 -9.00 15.30 -28.21
CA THR A 54 -8.82 13.97 -27.61
C THR A 54 -8.80 14.06 -26.08
N LEU A 55 -9.40 13.06 -25.43
CA LEU A 55 -9.24 12.82 -23.99
C LEU A 55 -8.19 11.72 -23.81
N GLN A 56 -7.16 12.01 -23.02
CA GLN A 56 -6.13 11.05 -22.67
C GLN A 56 -6.11 10.80 -21.18
N LEU A 57 -6.01 9.52 -20.82
CA LEU A 57 -5.98 9.08 -19.43
C LEU A 57 -4.60 8.51 -19.11
N ALA A 58 -4.01 9.01 -18.02
CA ALA A 58 -2.84 8.40 -17.41
C ALA A 58 -3.29 7.59 -16.20
N ILE A 59 -2.72 6.40 -16.01
CA ILE A 59 -3.06 5.51 -14.91
C ILE A 59 -2.03 5.67 -13.80
N ILE A 60 -2.49 5.79 -12.55
CA ILE A 60 -1.62 5.80 -11.37
C ILE A 60 -1.96 4.58 -10.51
N SER A 61 -0.99 3.69 -10.36
CA SER A 61 -1.05 2.61 -9.38
C SER A 61 -0.47 3.10 -8.06
N ARG A 62 -1.26 3.02 -6.97
CA ARG A 62 -0.86 3.42 -5.62
C ARG A 62 -0.86 2.22 -4.69
N ILE A 63 0.32 1.84 -4.20
CA ILE A 63 0.56 0.60 -3.44
C ILE A 63 1.14 0.97 -2.09
N LYS A 64 0.72 0.29 -1.01
CA LYS A 64 1.31 0.48 0.34
C LYS A 64 2.76 -0.03 0.35
N LEU A 65 3.66 0.73 0.95
CA LEU A 65 5.05 0.35 1.19
C LEU A 65 5.30 0.43 2.70
N TYR A 66 5.54 -0.72 3.33
CA TYR A 66 5.82 -0.80 4.76
C TYR A 66 7.34 -0.79 4.99
N TYR A 67 7.82 0.18 5.76
CA TYR A 67 9.17 0.14 6.32
C TYR A 67 9.12 -0.60 7.65
N ARG A 68 9.92 -1.65 7.80
CA ARG A 68 9.93 -2.52 8.98
C ARG A 68 11.30 -2.47 9.66
N PRO A 69 11.38 -2.06 10.94
CA PRO A 69 12.60 -2.20 11.73
C PRO A 69 12.99 -3.68 11.93
N ASP A 70 14.29 -3.98 11.98
CA ASP A 70 14.78 -5.37 12.07
C ASP A 70 14.48 -6.05 13.41
N ASN A 71 14.39 -5.28 14.51
CA ASN A 71 14.39 -5.80 15.89
C ASN A 71 13.02 -5.73 16.56
N LEU A 72 11.94 -6.06 15.84
CA LEU A 72 10.61 -6.14 16.43
C LEU A 72 10.43 -7.46 17.20
N ALA A 73 9.95 -7.37 18.45
CA ALA A 73 9.86 -8.52 19.36
C ALA A 73 8.82 -9.58 18.92
N LEU A 74 7.75 -9.15 18.24
CA LEU A 74 6.70 -10.05 17.75
C LEU A 74 7.00 -10.40 16.29
N ALA A 75 6.95 -11.68 15.91
CA ALA A 75 7.05 -12.08 14.51
C ALA A 75 5.81 -11.61 13.70
N PRO A 76 5.97 -11.13 12.45
CA PRO A 76 4.87 -10.58 11.64
C PRO A 76 3.69 -11.55 11.49
N GLU A 77 3.97 -12.85 11.37
CA GLU A 77 2.97 -13.90 11.15
C GLU A 77 2.01 -14.03 12.33
N LYS A 78 2.46 -13.68 13.55
CA LYS A 78 1.67 -13.73 14.77
C LYS A 78 0.85 -12.46 15.01
N ALA A 79 1.01 -11.42 14.17
CA ALA A 79 0.40 -10.13 14.41
C ALA A 79 -1.12 -10.17 14.27
N ALA A 80 -1.63 -10.89 13.27
CA ALA A 80 -3.07 -10.99 13.00
C ALA A 80 -3.84 -11.61 14.19
N GLU A 81 -3.26 -12.59 14.87
CA GLU A 81 -3.86 -13.26 16.04
C GLU A 81 -4.00 -12.34 17.25
N LYS A 82 -3.26 -11.22 17.30
CA LYS A 82 -3.30 -10.27 18.41
C LYS A 82 -4.34 -9.17 18.22
N LEU A 83 -4.99 -9.10 17.06
CA LEU A 83 -6.04 -8.13 16.81
C LEU A 83 -7.24 -8.41 17.72
N THR A 84 -7.68 -7.41 18.47
CA THR A 84 -8.87 -7.52 19.32
C THR A 84 -9.97 -6.57 18.86
N PHE A 85 -11.21 -6.90 19.23
CA PHE A 85 -12.39 -6.16 18.80
C PHE A 85 -13.18 -5.73 20.02
N SER A 86 -13.59 -4.46 20.05
CA SER A 86 -14.51 -3.93 21.05
C SER A 86 -15.76 -3.41 20.34
N ARG A 87 -16.95 -3.83 20.79
CA ARG A 87 -18.22 -3.38 20.22
C ARG A 87 -19.03 -2.60 21.25
N GLY A 88 -19.54 -1.44 20.87
CA GLY A 88 -20.37 -0.60 21.74
C GLY A 88 -20.87 0.62 20.98
N ASN A 89 -22.01 1.19 21.41
CA ASN A 89 -22.60 2.40 20.82
C ASN A 89 -22.75 2.35 19.28
N GLY A 90 -23.09 1.18 18.74
CA GLY A 90 -23.22 0.98 17.29
C GLY A 90 -21.89 0.96 16.51
N GLN A 91 -20.74 0.98 17.20
CA GLN A 91 -19.41 0.96 16.60
C GLN A 91 -18.70 -0.38 16.87
N LEU A 92 -17.83 -0.76 15.94
CA LEU A 92 -16.85 -1.83 16.10
C LEU A 92 -15.47 -1.19 16.04
N ILE A 93 -14.71 -1.30 17.12
CA ILE A 93 -13.35 -0.78 17.25
C ILE A 93 -12.37 -1.94 17.11
N LEU A 94 -11.44 -1.80 16.18
CA LEU A 94 -10.35 -2.74 15.95
C LEU A 94 -9.12 -2.24 16.69
N ASN A 95 -8.67 -3.00 17.69
CA ASN A 95 -7.49 -2.67 18.48
C ASN A 95 -6.33 -3.55 18.02
N ASN A 96 -5.33 -2.92 17.39
CA ASN A 96 -4.10 -3.57 16.99
C ASN A 96 -2.97 -3.21 17.96
N PRO A 97 -2.61 -4.09 18.92
CA PRO A 97 -1.52 -3.82 19.86
C PRO A 97 -0.13 -4.11 19.27
N THR A 98 -0.04 -4.51 17.99
CA THR A 98 1.20 -4.98 17.36
C THR A 98 1.94 -3.83 16.66
N PRO A 99 3.26 -3.97 16.44
CA PRO A 99 4.03 -2.97 15.69
C PRO A 99 3.78 -2.99 14.17
N TYR A 100 2.83 -3.79 13.69
CA TYR A 100 2.59 -4.04 12.26
C TYR A 100 1.30 -3.37 11.78
N TYR A 101 1.27 -2.92 10.52
CA TYR A 101 0.01 -2.55 9.88
C TYR A 101 -0.77 -3.80 9.47
N LEU A 102 -1.97 -3.96 10.02
CA LEU A 102 -2.89 -5.02 9.61
C LEU A 102 -3.89 -4.49 8.57
N THR A 103 -3.93 -5.11 7.39
CA THR A 103 -4.97 -4.85 6.40
C THR A 103 -6.10 -5.86 6.63
N VAL A 104 -7.15 -5.41 7.32
CA VAL A 104 -8.31 -6.24 7.62
C VAL A 104 -9.33 -6.12 6.48
N THR A 105 -9.74 -7.25 5.92
CA THR A 105 -10.76 -7.36 4.88
C THR A 105 -11.84 -8.33 5.32
N ASP A 106 -12.96 -8.38 4.59
CA ASP A 106 -14.01 -9.39 4.78
C ASP A 106 -14.55 -9.49 6.22
N ILE A 107 -14.70 -8.33 6.87
CA ILE A 107 -15.23 -8.25 8.24
C ILE A 107 -16.72 -8.64 8.22
N ASN A 108 -17.04 -9.71 8.95
CA ASN A 108 -18.40 -10.19 9.15
C ASN A 108 -18.75 -10.15 10.63
N ALA A 109 -19.89 -9.54 10.98
CA ALA A 109 -20.36 -9.40 12.35
C ALA A 109 -21.43 -10.43 12.73
N GLY A 110 -21.35 -11.65 12.15
CA GLY A 110 -22.36 -12.70 12.28
C GLY A 110 -23.77 -12.25 11.86
N THR A 111 -24.72 -13.19 11.87
CA THR A 111 -26.15 -12.86 11.90
C THR A 111 -26.68 -13.36 13.24
N ALA A 112 -27.25 -12.46 14.05
CA ALA A 112 -27.95 -12.87 15.25
C ALA A 112 -29.17 -13.70 14.82
N ARG A 113 -29.13 -15.03 15.02
CA ARG A 113 -30.36 -15.82 15.04
C ARG A 113 -31.13 -15.39 16.28
N ALA A 114 -32.16 -14.58 16.08
CA ALA A 114 -33.21 -14.38 17.07
C ALA A 114 -33.87 -15.75 17.28
N GLY A 115 -33.64 -16.33 18.45
CA GLY A 115 -34.46 -17.42 18.99
C GLY A 115 -35.70 -16.86 19.67
#